data_AF-A0A0N4VLN8-F1
#
_entry.id   AF-A0A0N4VLN8-F1
#
_cell.length_a   1.000
_cell.length_b   1.000
_cell.length_c   1.000
_cell.angle_alpha   90.00
_cell.angle_beta   90.00
_cell.angle_gamma   90.00
#
_symmetry.space_group_name_H-M   'P 1'
#
loop_
_entity.id
_entity.type
_entity.pdbx_description
1 polymer ?
#
loop_
_entity_poly.entity_id
_entity_poly.type
_entity_poly.pdbx_seq_one_letter_code
_entity_poly.pdbx_strand_id
1 'polypeptide(L)'
;MEESLGLSSRQTVRLMPPLNMLLGDSGNPVSLDELIAKLTAVCRTNSKFLQCIRECPDQSASEILIKGQTAWITICKTFNLYSDPFKTSVLICWARYGNKMSMSCTAEEAELESAFLRMAANGRNNVQNYTALLCRSVVQHDLCYVNQVRQHCDRTALRFFLQLSERSFAYVSLFVIVVDPATNDSLEISVILDI
;
A
#
# COMPACT_ATOMS: atom_id res chain seq x y z
N MET A 1 -1.95 33.20 0.06
CA MET A 1 -2.25 32.59 -1.25
C MET A 1 -1.88 31.13 -1.11
N GLU A 2 -2.82 30.35 -0.57
CA GLU A 2 -2.66 28.93 -0.27
C GLU A 2 -2.96 28.15 -1.55
N GLU A 3 -1.94 27.58 -2.15
CA GLU A 3 -2.10 26.56 -3.19
C GLU A 3 -2.35 25.23 -2.46
N SER A 4 -3.60 25.04 -2.03
CA SER A 4 -4.09 23.75 -1.56
C SER A 4 -3.87 22.73 -2.67
N LEU A 5 -3.22 21.61 -2.35
CA LEU A 5 -3.19 20.42 -3.21
C LEU A 5 -4.59 20.22 -3.80
N GLY A 6 -4.71 20.36 -5.13
CA GLY A 6 -5.96 20.39 -5.90
C GLY A 6 -6.72 19.06 -5.90
N LEU A 7 -6.94 18.48 -4.73
CA LEU A 7 -7.88 17.39 -4.50
C LEU A 7 -9.28 17.99 -4.51
N SER A 8 -9.83 18.13 -5.70
CA SER A 8 -11.26 18.35 -5.91
C SER A 8 -12.06 17.38 -5.04
N SER A 9 -13.13 17.87 -4.40
CA SER A 9 -14.05 17.11 -3.53
C SER A 9 -14.78 15.93 -4.21
N ARG A 10 -14.36 15.55 -5.43
CA ARG A 10 -14.88 14.45 -6.25
C ARG A 10 -13.91 13.28 -6.42
N GLN A 11 -12.67 13.35 -5.94
CA GLN A 11 -11.78 12.19 -5.93
C GLN A 11 -11.90 11.46 -4.59
N THR A 12 -12.68 10.38 -4.57
CA THR A 12 -12.63 9.42 -3.46
C THR A 12 -11.28 8.71 -3.53
N VAL A 13 -10.35 9.11 -2.66
CA VAL A 13 -9.12 8.35 -2.45
C VAL A 13 -9.54 7.03 -1.79
N ARG A 14 -9.51 5.92 -2.53
CA ARG A 14 -9.71 4.58 -1.95
C ARG A 14 -8.39 3.94 -1.62
N LEU A 15 -8.07 3.85 -0.33
CA LEU A 15 -6.85 3.21 0.16
C LEU A 15 -7.11 1.72 0.42
N MET A 16 -7.40 1.00 -0.67
CA MET A 16 -7.65 -0.44 -0.63
C MET A 16 -6.34 -1.24 -0.73
N PRO A 17 -6.28 -2.47 -0.20
CA PRO A 17 -5.15 -3.36 -0.45
C PRO A 17 -4.94 -3.55 -1.95
N PRO A 18 -3.68 -3.62 -2.43
CA PRO A 18 -3.41 -3.57 -3.87
C PRO A 18 -4.13 -4.64 -4.69
N LEU A 19 -4.32 -5.83 -4.14
CA LEU A 19 -5.00 -6.92 -4.84
C LEU A 19 -6.52 -6.70 -4.97
N ASN A 20 -7.14 -5.84 -4.16
CA ASN A 20 -8.56 -5.49 -4.32
C ASN A 20 -8.83 -4.72 -5.60
N MET A 21 -7.85 -3.98 -6.12
CA MET A 21 -7.97 -3.33 -7.43
C MET A 21 -8.13 -4.33 -8.59
N LEU A 22 -7.80 -5.61 -8.39
CA LEU A 22 -7.98 -6.64 -9.40
C LEU A 22 -9.40 -7.22 -9.40
N LEU A 23 -10.12 -7.05 -8.29
CA LEU A 23 -11.50 -7.48 -8.14
C LEU A 23 -12.40 -6.53 -8.95
N GLY A 24 -13.44 -7.08 -9.59
CA GLY A 24 -14.41 -6.27 -10.31
C GLY A 24 -15.38 -5.59 -9.35
N ASP A 25 -15.84 -4.38 -9.69
CA ASP A 25 -16.84 -3.63 -8.93
C ASP A 25 -18.23 -4.29 -8.91
N SER A 26 -18.47 -5.32 -9.72
CA SER A 26 -19.81 -5.79 -10.08
C SER A 26 -20.41 -6.86 -9.16
N GLY A 27 -19.82 -7.16 -8.00
CA GLY A 27 -20.31 -8.21 -7.09
C GLY A 27 -20.24 -9.63 -7.66
N ASN A 28 -19.84 -9.78 -8.93
CA ASN A 28 -19.64 -11.06 -9.59
C ASN A 28 -18.25 -11.62 -9.24
N PRO A 29 -18.13 -12.94 -9.00
CA PRO A 29 -16.83 -13.57 -8.78
C PRO A 29 -15.93 -13.36 -9.99
N VAL A 30 -14.73 -12.82 -9.77
CA VAL A 30 -13.70 -12.72 -10.81
C VAL A 30 -13.08 -14.11 -11.00
N SER A 31 -12.98 -14.57 -12.24
CA SER A 31 -12.32 -15.85 -12.53
C SER A 31 -10.81 -15.79 -12.21
N LEU A 32 -10.21 -16.93 -11.89
CA LEU A 32 -8.77 -17.01 -11.63
C LEU A 32 -7.95 -16.55 -12.86
N ASP A 33 -8.37 -16.93 -14.06
CA ASP A 33 -7.69 -16.55 -15.30
C ASP A 33 -7.75 -15.04 -15.54
N GLU A 34 -8.89 -14.41 -15.25
CA GLU A 34 -9.02 -12.96 -15.32
C GLU A 34 -8.13 -12.25 -14.31
N LEU A 35 -8.03 -12.75 -13.06
CA LEU A 35 -7.11 -12.20 -12.07
C LEU A 35 -5.66 -12.35 -12.48
N ILE A 36 -5.27 -13.51 -13.04
CA ILE A 36 -3.92 -13.75 -13.55
C ILE A 36 -3.61 -12.76 -14.69
N ALA A 37 -4.55 -12.55 -15.62
CA ALA A 37 -4.37 -11.61 -16.73
C ALA A 37 -4.22 -10.17 -16.23
N LYS A 38 -5.11 -9.72 -15.32
CA LYS A 38 -5.03 -8.39 -14.68
C LYS A 38 -3.71 -8.20 -13.94
N LEU A 39 -3.31 -9.17 -13.12
CA LEU A 39 -2.06 -9.10 -12.37
C LEU A 39 -0.84 -9.05 -13.30
N THR A 40 -0.85 -9.84 -14.38
CA THR A 40 0.22 -9.80 -15.39
C THR A 40 0.34 -8.41 -16.01
N ALA A 41 -0.80 -7.77 -16.35
CA ALA A 41 -0.83 -6.42 -16.90
C ALA A 41 -0.31 -5.37 -15.90
N VAL A 42 -0.72 -5.46 -14.63
CA VAL A 42 -0.24 -4.57 -13.55
C VAL A 42 1.26 -4.75 -13.36
N CYS A 43 1.77 -5.97 -13.29
CA CYS A 43 3.20 -6.22 -13.09
C CYS A 43 4.06 -5.77 -14.26
N ARG A 44 3.57 -5.89 -15.49
CA ARG A 44 4.22 -5.30 -16.68
C ARG A 44 4.26 -3.77 -16.58
N THR A 45 3.17 -3.14 -16.13
CA THR A 45 3.09 -1.69 -15.97
C THR A 45 4.01 -1.19 -14.85
N ASN A 46 4.02 -1.87 -13.70
CA ASN A 46 4.92 -1.58 -12.60
C ASN A 46 6.40 -1.71 -13.01
N SER A 47 6.75 -2.74 -13.78
CA SER A 47 8.12 -2.89 -14.32
C SER A 47 8.55 -1.70 -15.18
N LYS A 48 7.67 -1.23 -16.09
CA LYS A 48 7.92 -0.04 -16.91
C LYS A 48 8.04 1.23 -16.08
N PHE A 49 7.17 1.39 -15.08
CA PHE A 49 7.23 2.52 -14.15
C PHE A 49 8.58 2.55 -13.42
N LEU A 50 9.01 1.41 -12.86
CA LEU A 50 10.28 1.32 -12.15
C LEU A 50 11.49 1.58 -13.07
N GLN A 51 11.42 1.17 -14.34
CA GLN A 51 12.45 1.52 -15.31
C GLN A 51 12.52 3.03 -15.53
N CYS A 52 11.38 3.69 -15.74
CA CYS A 52 11.30 5.13 -15.91
C CYS A 52 11.86 5.89 -14.69
N ILE A 53 11.53 5.46 -13.47
CA ILE A 53 12.04 6.09 -12.26
C ILE A 53 13.56 5.95 -12.12
N ARG A 54 14.16 4.84 -12.56
CA ARG A 54 15.63 4.68 -12.53
C ARG A 54 16.38 5.61 -13.47
N GLU A 55 15.70 6.12 -14.49
CA GLU A 55 16.26 7.07 -15.45
C GLU A 55 16.06 8.53 -14.98
N CYS A 56 15.34 8.75 -13.88
CA CYS A 56 15.09 10.08 -13.33
C CYS A 56 16.37 10.64 -12.68
N PRO A 57 16.77 11.89 -13.00
CA PRO A 57 17.98 12.49 -12.45
C PRO A 57 17.88 12.83 -10.95
N ASP A 58 16.66 13.04 -10.45
CA ASP A 58 16.43 13.30 -9.02
C ASP A 58 16.36 11.96 -8.25
N GLN A 59 17.46 11.63 -7.59
CA GLN A 59 17.57 10.39 -6.81
C GLN A 59 16.62 10.38 -5.60
N SER A 60 16.38 11.52 -4.95
CA SER A 60 15.52 11.59 -3.76
C SER A 60 14.06 11.34 -4.11
N ALA A 61 13.58 12.00 -5.17
CA ALA A 61 12.23 11.76 -5.69
C ALA A 61 12.07 10.31 -6.16
N SER A 62 13.09 9.76 -6.82
CA SER A 62 13.10 8.39 -7.30
C SER A 62 12.98 7.37 -6.18
N GLU A 63 13.73 7.56 -5.09
CA GLU A 63 13.64 6.71 -3.90
C GLU A 63 12.25 6.74 -3.28
N ILE A 64 11.67 7.94 -3.11
CA ILE A 64 10.32 8.09 -2.54
C ILE A 64 9.28 7.35 -3.39
N LEU A 65 9.35 7.52 -4.73
CA LEU A 65 8.43 6.87 -5.64
C LEU A 65 8.60 5.34 -5.65
N ILE A 66 9.84 4.83 -5.61
CA ILE A 66 10.10 3.38 -5.49
C ILE A 66 9.56 2.84 -4.17
N LYS A 67 9.77 3.55 -3.06
CA LYS A 67 9.25 3.16 -1.73
C LYS A 67 7.73 3.07 -1.74
N GLY A 68 7.04 4.02 -2.39
CA GLY A 68 5.59 3.98 -2.60
C GLY A 68 5.10 2.79 -3.44
N GLN A 69 5.97 2.17 -4.26
CA GLN A 69 5.63 0.99 -5.06
C GLN A 69 5.96 -0.35 -4.39
N THR A 70 6.45 -0.36 -3.14
CA THR A 70 6.92 -1.58 -2.45
C THR A 70 5.91 -2.73 -2.49
N ALA A 71 4.63 -2.44 -2.25
CA ALA A 71 3.60 -3.47 -2.22
C ALA A 71 3.48 -4.16 -3.59
N TRP A 72 3.41 -3.37 -4.67
CA TRP A 72 3.38 -3.89 -6.04
C TRP A 72 4.68 -4.59 -6.44
N ILE A 73 5.83 -4.07 -6.05
CA ILE A 73 7.13 -4.73 -6.26
C ILE A 73 7.11 -6.13 -5.61
N THR A 74 6.63 -6.23 -4.37
CA THR A 74 6.57 -7.48 -3.62
C THR A 74 5.58 -8.46 -4.23
N ILE A 75 4.38 -8.00 -4.59
CA ILE A 75 3.36 -8.80 -5.28
C ILE A 75 3.93 -9.35 -6.58
N CYS A 76 4.47 -8.48 -7.45
CA CYS A 76 4.94 -8.86 -8.77
C CYS A 76 6.18 -9.75 -8.73
N LYS A 77 7.11 -9.50 -7.81
CA LYS A 77 8.25 -10.37 -7.58
C LYS A 77 7.78 -11.76 -7.15
N THR A 78 6.84 -11.86 -6.21
CA THR A 78 6.34 -13.14 -5.72
C THR A 78 5.55 -13.88 -6.80
N PHE A 79 4.70 -13.18 -7.55
CA PHE A 79 3.94 -13.74 -8.67
C PHE A 79 4.85 -14.32 -9.76
N ASN A 80 5.97 -13.66 -10.06
CA ASN A 80 6.90 -14.14 -11.09
C ASN A 80 7.82 -15.26 -10.60
N LEU A 81 8.35 -15.17 -9.37
CA LEU A 81 9.32 -16.14 -8.84
C LEU A 81 8.65 -17.41 -8.26
N TYR A 82 7.44 -17.27 -7.73
CA TYR A 82 6.69 -18.35 -7.08
C TYR A 82 5.29 -18.45 -7.68
N SER A 83 5.20 -18.45 -9.02
CA SER A 83 3.95 -18.44 -9.78
C SER A 83 2.97 -19.51 -9.30
N ASP A 84 3.40 -20.76 -9.13
CA ASP A 84 2.45 -21.84 -8.85
C ASP A 84 1.87 -21.76 -7.43
N PRO A 85 2.67 -21.61 -6.35
CA PRO A 85 2.12 -21.36 -5.01
C PRO A 85 1.30 -20.07 -4.93
N PHE A 86 1.72 -19.02 -5.64
CA PHE A 86 0.99 -17.76 -5.63
C PHE A 86 -0.38 -17.90 -6.31
N LYS A 87 -0.45 -18.56 -7.48
CA LYS A 87 -1.71 -18.80 -8.18
C LYS A 87 -2.63 -19.74 -7.39
N THR A 88 -2.10 -20.84 -6.88
CA THR A 88 -2.90 -21.91 -6.25
C THR A 88 -3.33 -21.62 -4.82
N SER A 89 -2.61 -20.78 -4.08
CA SER A 89 -2.99 -20.37 -2.72
C SER A 89 -3.45 -18.92 -2.66
N VAL A 90 -2.61 -17.96 -3.06
CA VAL A 90 -2.87 -16.52 -2.88
C VAL A 90 -4.02 -16.06 -3.77
N LEU A 91 -3.91 -16.24 -5.09
CA LEU A 91 -4.92 -15.75 -6.04
C LEU A 91 -6.23 -16.50 -5.93
N ILE A 92 -6.21 -17.83 -5.73
CA ILE A 92 -7.44 -18.59 -5.49
C ILE A 92 -8.16 -18.10 -4.23
N CYS A 93 -7.44 -17.86 -3.14
CA CYS A 93 -8.08 -17.31 -1.94
C CYS A 93 -8.68 -15.93 -2.22
N TRP A 94 -7.92 -15.07 -2.88
CA TRP A 94 -8.35 -13.69 -3.16
C TRP A 94 -9.54 -13.64 -4.11
N ALA A 95 -9.57 -14.49 -5.15
CA ALA A 95 -10.71 -14.63 -6.05
C ALA A 95 -12.00 -14.97 -5.32
N ARG A 96 -11.89 -15.85 -4.31
CA ARG A 96 -13.03 -16.40 -3.59
C ARG A 96 -13.52 -15.50 -2.47
N TYR A 97 -12.60 -14.87 -1.74
CA TYR A 97 -12.90 -14.18 -0.49
C TYR A 97 -12.51 -12.70 -0.50
N GLY A 98 -11.76 -12.20 -1.49
CA GLY A 98 -11.25 -10.83 -1.53
C GLY A 98 -12.31 -9.76 -1.26
N ASN A 99 -13.44 -9.82 -1.96
CA ASN A 99 -14.56 -8.88 -1.75
C ASN A 99 -15.11 -8.97 -0.32
N LYS A 100 -15.32 -10.20 0.19
CA LYS A 100 -15.82 -10.42 1.54
C LYS A 100 -14.84 -9.89 2.60
N MET A 101 -13.55 -10.18 2.44
CA MET A 101 -12.50 -9.69 3.34
C MET A 101 -12.43 -8.16 3.31
N SER A 102 -12.59 -7.54 2.15
CA SER A 102 -12.66 -6.07 2.03
C SER A 102 -13.87 -5.48 2.75
N MET A 103 -15.05 -6.08 2.57
CA MET A 103 -16.26 -5.63 3.26
C MET A 103 -16.15 -5.74 4.77
N SER A 104 -15.45 -6.76 5.27
CA SER A 104 -15.19 -6.91 6.71
C SER A 104 -14.26 -5.83 7.28
N CYS A 105 -13.43 -5.19 6.45
CA CYS A 105 -12.43 -4.19 6.86
C CYS A 105 -12.78 -2.75 6.41
N THR A 106 -14.02 -2.51 5.99
CA THR A 106 -14.44 -1.20 5.46
C THR A 106 -14.35 -0.08 6.49
N ALA A 107 -14.50 -0.40 7.79
CA ALA A 107 -14.36 0.61 8.85
C ALA A 107 -12.90 1.09 8.95
N GLU A 108 -11.94 0.15 9.00
CA GLU A 108 -10.52 0.45 9.06
C GLU A 108 -10.01 1.12 7.76
N GLU A 109 -10.57 0.75 6.60
CA GLU A 109 -10.32 1.44 5.32
C GLU A 109 -10.77 2.91 5.39
N ALA A 110 -11.98 3.18 5.90
CA ALA A 110 -12.47 4.55 6.06
C ALA A 110 -11.66 5.37 7.06
N GLU A 111 -11.18 4.75 8.15
CA GLU A 111 -10.26 5.39 9.10
C GLU A 111 -8.92 5.76 8.44
N LEU A 112 -8.35 4.85 7.66
CA LEU A 112 -7.12 5.06 6.91
C LEU A 112 -7.27 6.19 5.88
N GLU A 113 -8.35 6.19 5.10
CA GLU A 113 -8.67 7.28 4.16
C GLU A 113 -8.78 8.63 4.89
N SER A 114 -9.47 8.67 6.03
CA SER A 114 -9.58 9.89 6.83
C SER A 114 -8.23 10.37 7.35
N ALA A 115 -7.38 9.46 7.87
CA ALA A 115 -6.05 9.79 8.36
C ALA A 115 -5.16 10.35 7.23
N PHE A 116 -5.21 9.73 6.06
CA PHE A 116 -4.48 10.20 4.88
C PHE A 116 -4.92 11.59 4.45
N LEU A 117 -6.23 11.85 4.34
CA LEU A 117 -6.74 13.16 3.96
C LEU A 117 -6.36 14.24 4.98
N ARG A 118 -6.40 13.92 6.28
CA ARG A 118 -5.97 14.83 7.34
C ARG A 118 -4.48 15.15 7.22
N MET A 119 -3.65 14.15 6.93
CA MET A 119 -2.22 14.34 6.71
C MET A 119 -1.91 15.15 5.45
N ALA A 120 -2.61 14.89 4.35
CA ALA A 120 -2.46 15.64 3.10
C ALA A 120 -2.85 17.13 3.28
N ALA A 121 -3.93 17.39 4.02
CA ALA A 121 -4.42 18.75 4.25
C ALA A 121 -3.62 19.52 5.31
N ASN A 122 -3.25 18.87 6.41
CA ASN A 122 -2.72 19.55 7.61
C ASN A 122 -1.31 19.09 8.01
N GLY A 123 -0.70 18.18 7.27
CA GLY A 123 0.60 17.60 7.59
C GLY A 123 1.68 18.65 7.79
N ARG A 124 1.68 19.74 7.01
CA ARG A 124 2.65 20.84 7.17
C ARG A 124 2.59 21.55 8.53
N ASN A 125 1.41 21.59 9.16
CA ASN A 125 1.20 22.30 10.42
C ASN A 125 1.52 21.43 11.64
N ASN A 126 1.41 20.11 11.50
CA ASN A 126 1.68 19.17 12.59
C ASN A 126 2.06 17.78 12.04
N VAL A 127 3.25 17.69 11.43
CA VAL A 127 3.73 16.47 10.76
C VAL A 127 3.69 15.29 11.73
N GLN A 128 4.21 15.46 12.95
CA GLN A 128 4.33 14.37 13.92
C GLN A 128 2.98 13.72 14.26
N ASN A 129 1.95 14.51 14.58
CA ASN A 129 0.66 13.95 14.96
C ASN A 129 -0.08 13.31 13.78
N TYR A 130 -0.04 13.95 12.61
CA TYR A 130 -0.73 13.40 11.43
C TYR A 130 0.00 12.18 10.86
N THR A 131 1.33 12.13 10.91
CA THR A 131 2.11 10.93 10.61
C THR A 131 1.74 9.83 11.60
N ALA A 132 1.76 10.08 12.91
CA ALA A 132 1.43 9.07 13.92
C ALA A 132 0.00 8.52 13.75
N LEU A 133 -0.96 9.39 13.41
CA LEU A 133 -2.33 8.98 13.09
C LEU A 133 -2.36 8.08 11.85
N LEU A 134 -1.72 8.50 10.75
CA LEU A 134 -1.64 7.71 9.52
C LEU A 134 -0.98 6.35 9.77
N CYS A 135 0.15 6.32 10.49
CA CYS A 135 0.84 5.08 10.85
C CYS A 135 -0.07 4.12 11.61
N ARG A 136 -0.81 4.62 12.61
CA ARG A 136 -1.75 3.81 13.39
C ARG A 136 -2.87 3.26 12.52
N SER A 137 -3.46 4.08 11.66
CA SER A 137 -4.54 3.65 10.77
C SER A 137 -4.07 2.62 9.74
N VAL A 138 -2.85 2.73 9.22
CA VAL A 138 -2.27 1.68 8.35
C VAL A 138 -2.14 0.37 9.12
N VAL A 139 -1.64 0.39 10.37
CA VAL A 139 -1.53 -0.81 11.21
C VAL A 139 -2.89 -1.46 11.48
N GLN A 140 -3.90 -0.67 11.83
CA GLN A 140 -5.25 -1.18 12.08
C GLN A 140 -5.85 -1.82 10.82
N HIS A 141 -5.74 -1.14 9.68
CA HIS A 141 -6.19 -1.63 8.39
C HIS A 141 -5.53 -2.97 8.01
N ASP A 142 -4.20 -3.03 8.08
CA ASP A 142 -3.44 -4.23 7.73
C ASP A 142 -3.73 -5.40 8.69
N LEU A 143 -3.85 -5.13 9.99
CA LEU A 143 -4.24 -6.14 10.97
C LEU A 143 -5.63 -6.71 10.66
N CYS A 144 -6.57 -5.87 10.22
CA CYS A 144 -7.88 -6.37 9.78
C CYS A 144 -7.74 -7.35 8.63
N TYR A 145 -7.02 -6.98 7.55
CA TYR A 145 -6.85 -7.86 6.39
C TYR A 145 -6.09 -9.15 6.72
N VAL A 146 -5.01 -9.08 7.50
CA VAL A 146 -4.28 -10.28 7.95
C VAL A 146 -5.19 -11.20 8.77
N ASN A 147 -6.06 -10.64 9.62
CA ASN A 147 -7.04 -11.42 10.36
C ASN A 147 -8.08 -12.07 9.45
N GLN A 148 -8.59 -11.36 8.44
CA GLN A 148 -9.53 -11.92 7.45
C GLN A 148 -8.87 -13.03 6.62
N VAL A 149 -7.63 -12.83 6.18
CA VAL A 149 -6.84 -13.84 5.47
C VAL A 149 -6.63 -15.08 6.34
N ARG A 150 -6.29 -14.91 7.63
CA ARG A 150 -6.14 -16.03 8.58
C ARG A 150 -7.43 -16.83 8.74
N GLN A 151 -8.59 -16.19 8.66
CA GLN A 151 -9.89 -16.86 8.79
C GLN A 151 -10.32 -17.60 7.53
N HIS A 152 -9.90 -17.14 6.34
CA HIS A 152 -10.44 -17.61 5.06
C HIS A 152 -9.45 -18.34 4.15
N CYS A 153 -8.16 -18.07 4.29
CA CYS A 153 -7.11 -18.60 3.42
C CYS A 153 -6.26 -19.67 4.10
N ASP A 154 -5.47 -20.38 3.28
CA ASP A 154 -4.46 -21.30 3.77
C ASP A 154 -3.23 -20.59 4.37
N ARG A 155 -2.31 -21.39 4.93
CA ARG A 155 -1.07 -20.88 5.54
C ARG A 155 -0.13 -20.22 4.54
N THR A 156 -0.14 -20.62 3.27
CA THR A 156 0.73 -20.06 2.22
C THR A 156 0.29 -18.64 1.90
N ALA A 157 -1.02 -18.44 1.68
CA ALA A 157 -1.61 -17.13 1.49
C ALA A 157 -1.40 -16.24 2.73
N LEU A 158 -1.66 -16.75 3.94
CA LEU A 158 -1.40 -16.01 5.17
C LEU A 158 0.04 -15.52 5.29
N ARG A 159 1.02 -16.39 5.01
CA ARG A 159 2.44 -16.01 5.03
C ARG A 159 2.75 -14.90 4.03
N PHE A 160 2.17 -14.98 2.82
CA PHE A 160 2.34 -13.93 1.82
C PHE A 160 1.81 -12.58 2.31
N PHE A 161 0.59 -12.53 2.87
CA PHE A 161 0.00 -11.28 3.35
C PHE A 161 0.71 -10.71 4.58
N LEU A 162 1.21 -11.56 5.48
CA LEU A 162 2.08 -11.11 6.58
C LEU A 162 3.34 -10.43 6.05
N GLN A 163 4.03 -11.06 5.09
CA GLN A 163 5.24 -10.48 4.48
C GLN A 163 4.94 -9.20 3.70
N LEU A 164 3.78 -9.12 3.03
CA LEU A 164 3.34 -7.92 2.32
C LEU A 164 3.08 -6.76 3.30
N SER A 165 2.45 -7.07 4.43
CA SER A 165 2.13 -6.11 5.49
C SER A 165 3.40 -5.61 6.20
N GLU A 166 4.28 -6.51 6.65
CA GLU A 166 5.60 -6.17 7.23
C GLU A 166 6.40 -5.22 6.33
N ARG A 167 6.42 -5.52 5.01
CA ARG A 167 7.11 -4.66 4.05
C ARG A 167 6.40 -3.36 3.80
N SER A 168 5.08 -3.30 3.89
CA SER A 168 4.34 -2.04 3.76
C SER A 168 4.57 -1.14 4.99
N PHE A 169 4.69 -1.73 6.18
CA PHE A 169 5.02 -1.02 7.42
C PHE A 169 6.43 -0.43 7.45
N ALA A 170 7.42 -1.12 6.89
CA ALA A 170 8.80 -0.65 6.86
C ALA A 170 8.96 0.75 6.24
N TYR A 171 8.02 1.18 5.38
CA TYR A 171 8.07 2.48 4.70
C TYR A 171 7.20 3.55 5.34
N VAL A 172 6.19 3.18 6.12
CA VAL A 172 5.38 4.14 6.89
C VAL A 172 6.20 4.71 8.06
N SER A 173 7.07 3.88 8.65
CA SER A 173 8.14 4.35 9.57
C SER A 173 9.16 5.28 8.89
N LEU A 174 9.22 5.29 7.55
CA LEU A 174 10.15 6.08 6.74
C LEU A 174 9.55 7.41 6.26
N PHE A 175 8.23 7.62 6.42
CA PHE A 175 7.56 8.90 6.17
C PHE A 175 7.77 9.92 7.31
N VAL A 176 8.51 9.56 8.38
CA VAL A 176 9.09 10.52 9.32
C VAL A 176 10.30 11.20 8.65
N ILE A 177 10.06 11.93 7.56
CA ILE A 177 11.00 12.92 7.04
C ILE A 177 10.47 14.26 7.52
N VAL A 178 11.10 14.79 8.56
CA VAL A 178 10.81 16.14 9.06
C VAL A 178 11.30 17.11 7.98
N VAL A 179 10.36 17.83 7.35
CA VAL A 179 10.68 19.11 6.72
C VAL A 179 10.87 20.09 7.88
N ASP A 180 12.11 20.33 8.28
CA ASP A 180 12.44 21.45 9.15
C ASP A 180 12.55 22.71 8.28
N PRO A 181 11.65 23.71 8.42
CA PRO A 181 11.74 24.94 7.64
C PRO A 181 12.84 25.89 8.14
N ALA A 182 13.61 25.56 9.18
CA ALA A 182 14.46 26.53 9.87
C ALA A 182 15.99 26.35 9.74
N THR A 183 16.52 25.24 9.25
CA THR A 183 17.99 25.01 9.28
C THR A 183 18.55 24.51 7.95
N ASN A 184 19.45 25.31 7.38
CA ASN A 184 20.11 25.09 6.09
C ASN A 184 21.38 24.22 6.18
N ASP A 185 21.53 23.35 7.18
CA ASP A 185 22.75 22.55 7.35
C ASP A 185 22.46 21.12 7.83
N SER A 186 23.01 20.16 7.07
CA SER A 186 23.26 18.74 7.38
C SER A 186 22.14 17.91 8.04
N LEU A 187 21.50 17.07 7.22
CA LEU A 187 20.67 15.93 7.63
C LEU A 187 21.47 14.92 8.48
N GLU A 188 21.28 14.91 9.80
CA GLU A 188 21.61 13.73 10.62
C GLU A 188 20.37 12.82 10.75
N ILE A 189 20.48 11.63 10.14
CA ILE A 189 19.44 10.60 10.16
C ILE A 189 19.67 9.74 11.40
N SER A 190 18.79 9.85 12.39
CA SER A 190 18.76 8.94 13.54
C SER A 190 17.55 8.02 13.44
N VAL A 191 17.80 6.73 13.19
CA VAL A 191 16.78 5.67 13.17
C VAL A 191 16.63 5.11 14.59
N ILE A 192 15.47 5.27 15.23
CA ILE A 192 15.14 4.53 16.45
C ILE A 192 14.21 3.38 16.05
N LEU A 193 14.75 2.17 16.08
CA LEU A 193 14.01 0.92 16.01
C LEU A 193 13.88 0.41 17.45
N ASP A 194 12.68 0.43 18.01
CA ASP A 194 12.33 -0.45 19.12
C ASP A 194 11.20 -1.37 18.64
N ILE A 195 11.57 -2.61 18.30
CA ILE A 195 10.92 -3.92 18.52
C ILE A 195 11.76 -4.98 17.81
#